data_AF-A0A6M3IRI3-F1
#
_entry.id   AF-A0A6M3IRI3-F1
#
_cell.length_a   1.000
_cell.length_b   1.000
_cell.length_c   1.000
_cell.angle_alpha   90.00
_cell.angle_beta   90.00
_cell.angle_gamma   90.00
#
_symmetry.space_group_name_H-M   'P 1'
#
loop_
_entity.id
_entity.type
_entity.pdbx_description
1 polymer ?
#
loop_
_entity_poly.entity_id
_entity_poly.type
_entity_poly.pdbx_seq_one_letter_code
_entity_poly.pdbx_strand_id
1 'polypeptide(L)' 'MTDNNIEVIRAEIAKLEMRPGDRLIIKINDPYLIDEHRDMIFDQFGKAFPDHKIILINGDIDISVVGKGE' A
#
# COMPACT_ATOMS: atom_id res chain seq x y z
N MET A 1 21.26 4.41 -10.80
CA MET A 1 20.78 4.90 -9.50
C MET A 1 19.34 5.30 -9.76
N THR A 2 18.39 4.46 -9.35
CA THR A 2 16.97 4.73 -9.56
C THR A 2 16.48 5.37 -8.28
N ASP A 3 16.49 6.70 -8.26
CA ASP A 3 15.74 7.52 -7.34
C ASP A 3 14.25 7.26 -7.61
N ASN A 4 13.73 6.15 -7.07
CA ASN A 4 12.30 5.89 -6.98
C ASN A 4 11.74 6.82 -5.90
N ASN A 5 11.68 8.11 -6.24
CA ASN A 5 10.89 9.08 -5.53
C ASN A 5 9.42 8.65 -5.68
N ILE A 6 8.91 7.93 -4.69
CA ILE A 6 7.47 7.72 -4.49
C ILE A 6 6.91 9.11 -4.09
N GLU A 7 6.73 9.99 -5.08
CA GLU A 7 6.20 11.36 -4.91
C GLU A 7 4.68 11.39 -4.77
N VAL A 8 4.05 10.24 -4.65
CA VAL A 8 2.62 10.10 -4.88
C VAL A 8 2.00 9.63 -3.57
N ILE A 9 0.89 10.27 -3.23
CA ILE A 9 0.10 10.10 -2.02
C ILE A 9 0.67 10.88 -0.82
N ARG A 10 0.06 12.04 -0.54
CA ARG A 10 0.19 12.78 0.73
C ARG A 10 -0.40 12.04 1.94
N ALA A 11 -0.80 10.78 1.78
CA ALA A 11 -1.20 9.96 2.91
C ALA A 11 0.09 9.57 3.63
N GLU A 12 0.20 9.95 4.89
CA GLU A 12 1.35 9.56 5.70
C GLU A 12 1.38 8.03 5.80
N ILE A 13 2.25 7.39 5.00
CA ILE A 13 2.55 5.97 5.13
C ILE A 13 3.27 5.84 6.47
N ALA A 14 2.49 5.47 7.49
CA ALA A 14 2.97 5.28 8.84
C ALA A 14 3.97 4.13 8.93
N LYS A 15 3.79 3.06 8.14
CA LYS A 15 4.71 1.92 8.13
C LYS A 15 4.60 1.09 6.85
N LEU A 16 5.73 0.64 6.32
CA LEU A 16 5.80 -0.39 5.28
C LEU A 16 6.46 -1.65 5.88
N GLU A 17 5.83 -2.82 5.73
CA GLU A 17 6.32 -4.08 6.29
C GLU A 17 6.23 -5.18 5.22
N MET A 18 7.36 -5.74 4.80
CA MET A 18 7.41 -6.90 3.91
C MET A 18 7.44 -8.18 4.74
N ARG A 19 6.51 -9.10 4.48
CA ARG A 19 6.44 -10.38 5.16
C ARG A 19 6.81 -11.53 4.22
N PRO A 20 7.40 -12.61 4.77
CA PRO A 20 7.65 -13.82 4.01
C PRO A 20 6.33 -14.39 3.46
N GLY A 21 6.39 -14.91 2.24
CA GLY A 21 5.21 -15.33 1.47
C GLY A 21 4.59 -14.19 0.64
N ASP A 22 5.44 -13.31 0.09
CA ASP A 22 5.09 -12.28 -0.89
C ASP A 22 3.97 -11.35 -0.42
N ARG A 23 4.02 -10.90 0.84
CA ARG A 23 3.02 -9.97 1.38
C ARG A 23 3.66 -8.62 1.68
N LEU A 24 3.10 -7.57 1.10
CA LEU A 24 3.48 -6.19 1.37
C LEU A 24 2.40 -5.52 2.21
N ILE A 25 2.71 -5.17 3.46
CA ILE A 25 1.78 -4.50 4.36
C ILE A 25 2.10 -3.00 4.36
N ILE A 26 1.11 -2.21 3.99
CA ILE A 26 1.18 -0.75 3.94
C ILE A 26 0.23 -0.24 5.03
N LYS A 27 0.80 0.30 6.10
CA LYS A 27 0.07 1.00 7.14
C LYS A 27 0.07 2.49 6.85
N ILE A 28 -1.10 3.05 6.83
CA ILE A 28 -1.38 4.46 6.62
C ILE A 28 -2.03 4.95 7.90
N ASN A 29 -1.80 6.21 8.26
CA ASN A 29 -2.52 6.82 9.37
C ASN A 29 -3.14 8.12 8.88
N ASP A 30 -4.13 7.99 7.98
CA ASP A 30 -4.79 9.13 7.38
C ASP A 30 -6.31 9.03 7.60
N PRO A 31 -6.88 9.89 8.46
CA PRO A 31 -8.32 9.89 8.75
C PRO A 31 -9.16 10.38 7.56
N TYR A 32 -8.54 10.94 6.52
CA TYR A 32 -9.16 11.43 5.29
C TYR A 32 -8.82 10.55 4.09
N LEU A 33 -8.41 9.30 4.33
CA LEU A 33 -8.07 8.37 3.26
C LEU A 33 -9.34 8.00 2.49
N ILE A 34 -9.53 8.66 1.36
CA ILE A 34 -10.59 8.35 0.41
C ILE A 34 -10.22 7.15 -0.47
N ASP A 35 -11.22 6.51 -1.07
CA ASP A 35 -11.02 5.35 -1.94
C ASP A 35 -10.09 5.63 -3.13
N GLU A 36 -10.10 6.84 -3.69
CA GLU A 36 -9.14 7.23 -4.74
C GLU A 36 -7.68 7.16 -4.27
N HIS A 37 -7.39 7.61 -3.04
CA HIS A 37 -6.04 7.50 -2.48
C HIS A 37 -5.63 6.04 -2.31
N ARG A 38 -6.56 5.18 -1.89
CA ARG A 38 -6.31 3.74 -1.76
C ARG A 38 -5.96 3.15 -3.12
N ASP A 39 -6.73 3.45 -4.15
CA ASP A 39 -6.51 2.94 -5.51
C ASP A 39 -5.15 3.38 -6.06
N MET A 40 -4.76 4.65 -5.83
CA MET A 40 -3.43 5.15 -6.22
C MET A 40 -2.28 4.45 -5.50
N ILE A 41 -2.45 4.10 -4.23
CA ILE A 41 -1.47 3.32 -3.44
C ILE A 41 -1.38 1.92 -4.03
N PHE A 42 -2.51 1.26 -4.23
CA PHE A 42 -2.53 -0.08 -4.80
C PHE A 42 -1.93 -0.13 -6.22
N ASP A 43 -2.22 0.85 -7.09
CA ASP A 43 -1.67 0.89 -8.45
C ASP A 43 -0.14 1.05 -8.45
N GLN A 44 0.40 1.97 -7.64
CA GLN A 44 1.84 2.19 -7.59
C GLN A 44 2.60 1.07 -6.92
N PHE A 45 2.13 0.63 -5.75
CA PHE A 45 2.76 -0.49 -5.07
C PHE A 45 2.54 -1.79 -5.85
N GLY A 46 1.44 -1.92 -6.59
CA GLY A 46 1.20 -3.05 -7.50
C GLY A 46 2.17 -3.07 -8.67
N LYS A 47 2.50 -1.92 -9.24
CA LYS A 47 3.53 -1.79 -10.28
C LYS A 47 4.94 -2.02 -9.73
N ALA A 48 5.21 -1.56 -8.52
CA ALA A 48 6.52 -1.73 -7.88
C ALA A 48 6.74 -3.16 -7.33
N PHE A 49 5.67 -3.82 -6.87
CA PHE A 49 5.69 -5.13 -6.26
C PHE A 49 4.62 -6.06 -6.89
N PRO A 50 4.75 -6.41 -8.18
CA PRO A 50 3.75 -7.19 -8.91
C PRO A 50 3.58 -8.62 -8.37
N ASP A 51 4.65 -9.20 -7.81
CA ASP A 51 4.61 -10.53 -7.18
C ASP A 51 4.05 -10.49 -5.75
N HIS A 52 3.87 -9.32 -5.15
CA HIS A 52 3.46 -9.22 -3.76
C HIS A 52 1.96 -8.93 -3.61
N LYS A 53 1.33 -9.66 -2.70
CA LYS A 53 0.01 -9.37 -2.17
C LYS A 53 0.05 -8.12 -1.29
N ILE A 54 -0.55 -7.04 -1.75
CA ILE A 54 -0.59 -5.77 -1.03
C ILE A 54 -1.74 -5.79 -0.02
N ILE A 55 -1.42 -5.41 1.22
CA ILE A 55 -2.35 -5.31 2.34
C ILE A 55 -2.31 -3.88 2.82
N LEU A 56 -3.45 -3.19 2.75
CA LEU A 56 -3.54 -1.79 3.12
C LEU A 56 -4.33 -1.65 4.43
N ILE A 57 -3.65 -1.13 5.43
CA ILE A 57 -4.17 -0.89 6.78
C ILE A 57 -4.21 0.61 6.98
N ASN A 58 -5.31 1.16 7.48
CA ASN A 58 -5.40 2.57 7.81
C ASN A 58 -5.85 2.74 9.26
N GLY A 59 -4.97 3.30 10.09
CA GLY A 59 -5.08 3.30 11.55
C GLY A 59 -5.02 1.89 12.15
N ASP A 60 -5.88 1.63 13.14
CA ASP A 60 -6.09 0.30 13.74
C ASP A 60 -7.10 -0.58 12.98
N ILE A 61 -7.60 -0.08 11.85
CA ILE A 61 -8.61 -0.77 11.04
C ILE A 61 -7.90 -1.42 9.86
N ASP A 62 -8.00 -2.75 9.76
CA ASP A 62 -7.55 -3.50 8.58
C ASP A 62 -8.55 -3.23 7.44
N ILE A 63 -8.18 -2.34 6.51
CA ILE A 63 -9.17 -1.80 5.58
C ILE A 63 -9.31 -2.69 4.35
N SER A 64 -8.26 -3.33 3.85
CA SER A 64 -8.42 -4.35 2.80
C SER A 64 -7.16 -5.17 2.53
N VAL A 65 -7.38 -6.47 2.34
CA VAL A 65 -6.51 -7.37 1.59
C VAL A 65 -7.03 -7.41 0.15
N VAL A 66 -6.50 -6.58 -0.75
CA VAL A 66 -6.77 -6.73 -2.18
C VAL A 66 -5.68 -7.63 -2.75
N GLY A 67 -5.83 -8.93 -2.49
CA GLY A 67 -5.10 -9.91 -3.27
C GLY A 67 -5.83 -10.09 -4.58
N LYS A 68 -5.23 -9.67 -5.69
CA LYS A 68 -5.59 -10.25 -6.98
C LYS A 68 -5.02 -11.67 -7.01
N GLY A 69 -5.68 -12.56 -6.27
CA GLY A 69 -5.56 -13.99 -6.43
C GLY A 69 -6.65 -14.39 -7.41
N GLU A 70 -6.21 -14.68 -8.64
CA GLU A 70 -6.97 -15.18 -9.80
C GLU A 70 -7.71 -14.13 -10.65
#